data_AF-A0AAE1EQS8-F1
#
_entry.id   AF-A0AAE1EQS8-F1
#
_cell.length_a   1.000
_cell.length_b   1.000
_cell.length_c   1.000
_cell.angle_alpha   90.00
_cell.angle_beta   90.00
_cell.angle_gamma   90.00
#
_symmetry.space_group_name_H-M   'P 1'
#
loop_
_entity.id
_entity.type
_entity.pdbx_description
1 polymer ?
#
loop_
_entity_poly.entity_id
_entity_poly.type
_entity_poly.pdbx_seq_one_letter_code
_entity_poly.pdbx_strand_id
1 'polypeptide(L)'
;MDQVGLLEMKSMPQCTGGHMVLGRRFNSLQFRWTLRRVFNHNNNDGSLDMVFNATVQVITQQGINVLNKKSEAVKPFLWRVGGLDSHSSLSLYFDTSNATRNGAINDDFNVV
;
A
#
# COMPACT_ATOMS: atom_id res chain seq x y z
N MET A 1 -30.56 -10.42 -11.65
CA MET A 1 -29.17 -9.90 -11.76
C MET A 1 -28.74 -9.79 -10.33
N ASP A 2 -28.15 -10.87 -9.85
CA ASP A 2 -28.15 -11.18 -8.44
C ASP A 2 -26.75 -11.00 -7.87
N GLN A 3 -26.63 -11.05 -6.55
CA GLN A 3 -25.35 -10.96 -5.86
C GLN A 3 -24.41 -12.07 -6.36
N VAL A 4 -23.20 -11.68 -6.78
CA VAL A 4 -22.16 -12.61 -7.28
C VAL A 4 -21.11 -12.95 -6.20
N GLY A 5 -21.37 -12.59 -4.94
CA GLY A 5 -20.49 -12.91 -3.82
C GLY A 5 -19.27 -11.98 -3.65
N LEU A 6 -19.33 -10.73 -4.15
CA LEU A 6 -18.17 -9.82 -4.08
C LEU A 6 -17.76 -9.46 -2.65
N LEU A 7 -18.72 -9.43 -1.71
CA LEU A 7 -18.43 -9.09 -0.33
C LEU A 7 -17.58 -10.19 0.34
N GLU A 8 -17.91 -11.43 0.04
CA GLU A 8 -17.25 -12.64 0.49
C GLU A 8 -15.86 -12.77 -0.16
N MET A 9 -15.72 -12.30 -1.41
CA MET A 9 -14.47 -12.36 -2.17
C MET A 9 -13.57 -11.12 -2.03
N LYS A 10 -13.99 -10.07 -1.31
CA LYS A 10 -13.29 -8.77 -1.25
C LYS A 10 -11.84 -8.88 -0.76
N SER A 11 -11.55 -9.84 0.12
CA SER A 11 -10.24 -10.01 0.72
C SER A 11 -9.18 -10.41 -0.31
N MET A 12 -9.56 -11.15 -1.36
CA MET A 12 -8.60 -11.63 -2.35
C MET A 12 -7.91 -10.48 -3.11
N PRO A 13 -8.63 -9.56 -3.78
CA PRO A 13 -7.99 -8.42 -4.42
C PRO A 13 -7.38 -7.46 -3.40
N GLN A 14 -7.95 -7.32 -2.19
CA GLN A 14 -7.39 -6.45 -1.15
C GLN A 14 -6.01 -6.91 -0.65
N CYS A 15 -5.81 -8.21 -0.49
CA CYS A 15 -4.52 -8.75 -0.01
C CYS A 15 -3.49 -8.87 -1.14
N THR A 16 -3.93 -9.08 -2.38
CA THR A 16 -3.03 -9.29 -3.52
C THR A 16 -2.75 -8.01 -4.31
N GLY A 17 -3.59 -6.98 -4.22
CA GLY A 17 -3.55 -5.81 -5.10
C GLY A 17 -4.26 -6.02 -6.45
N GLY A 18 -5.03 -7.10 -6.59
CA GLY A 18 -5.81 -7.40 -7.80
C GLY A 18 -7.00 -6.46 -8.01
N HIS A 19 -7.53 -6.43 -9.23
CA HIS A 19 -8.72 -5.64 -9.56
C HIS A 19 -10.02 -6.44 -9.35
N MET A 20 -11.06 -5.76 -8.86
CA MET A 20 -12.41 -6.29 -8.80
C MET A 20 -13.31 -5.46 -9.71
N VAL A 21 -13.86 -6.07 -10.76
CA VAL A 21 -14.74 -5.40 -11.74
C VAL A 21 -16.13 -6.00 -11.66
N LEU A 22 -17.13 -5.19 -11.30
CA LEU A 22 -18.53 -5.56 -11.32
C LEU A 22 -19.19 -5.09 -12.62
N GLY A 23 -19.79 -6.01 -13.38
CA GLY A 23 -20.47 -5.71 -14.62
C GLY A 23 -21.72 -6.55 -14.81
N ARG A 24 -22.68 -6.04 -15.58
CA ARG A 24 -23.94 -6.74 -15.90
C ARG A 24 -23.73 -7.83 -16.96
N ARG A 25 -22.89 -7.59 -17.96
CA ARG A 25 -22.64 -8.53 -19.07
C ARG A 25 -21.20 -8.39 -19.55
N PHE A 26 -20.57 -9.51 -19.90
CA PHE A 26 -19.22 -9.51 -20.47
C PHE A 26 -19.14 -8.86 -21.86
N ASN A 27 -20.23 -8.88 -22.64
CA ASN A 27 -20.27 -8.19 -23.93
C ASN A 27 -20.63 -6.69 -23.81
N SER A 28 -20.78 -6.16 -22.60
CA SER A 28 -20.98 -4.72 -22.42
C SER A 28 -19.73 -3.96 -22.84
N LEU A 29 -19.90 -2.77 -23.41
CA LEU A 29 -18.77 -1.89 -23.70
C LEU A 29 -17.98 -1.67 -22.41
N GLN A 30 -18.64 -1.26 -21.33
CA GLN A 30 -18.00 -0.96 -20.05
C GLN A 30 -17.04 -2.08 -19.61
N PHE A 31 -17.45 -3.35 -19.65
CA PHE A 31 -16.58 -4.48 -19.30
C PHE A 31 -15.35 -4.60 -20.23
N ARG A 32 -15.55 -4.48 -21.55
CA ARG A 32 -14.45 -4.56 -22.52
C ARG A 32 -13.44 -3.42 -22.34
N TRP A 33 -13.93 -2.21 -22.04
CA TRP A 33 -13.09 -1.04 -21.79
C TRP A 33 -12.30 -1.19 -20.48
N THR A 34 -12.92 -1.66 -19.41
CA THR A 34 -12.21 -1.91 -18.14
C THR A 34 -11.19 -3.02 -18.26
N LEU A 35 -11.51 -4.10 -18.99
CA LEU A 35 -10.58 -5.22 -19.18
C LEU A 35 -9.34 -4.79 -19.98
N ARG A 36 -9.51 -3.95 -21.01
CA ARG A 36 -8.37 -3.38 -21.75
C ARG A 36 -7.44 -2.56 -20.87
N ARG A 37 -8.00 -1.78 -19.94
CA ARG A 37 -7.20 -0.94 -19.03
C ARG A 37 -6.23 -1.75 -18.17
N VAL A 38 -6.60 -2.97 -17.78
CA VAL A 38 -5.72 -3.89 -17.01
C VAL A 38 -4.43 -4.21 -17.78
N PHE A 39 -4.49 -4.19 -19.11
CA PHE A 39 -3.36 -4.45 -20.01
C PHE A 39 -2.91 -3.19 -20.76
N ASN A 40 -3.08 -2.02 -20.14
CA ASN A 40 -2.51 -0.81 -20.69
C ASN A 40 -0.99 -0.91 -20.73
N HIS A 41 -0.41 -0.25 -21.72
CA HIS A 41 1.04 -0.17 -21.85
C HIS A 41 1.57 1.08 -21.18
N ASN A 42 2.77 0.98 -20.61
CA ASN A 42 3.55 2.11 -20.15
C ASN A 42 4.00 2.95 -21.36
N ASN A 43 3.88 4.28 -21.24
CA ASN A 43 4.23 5.22 -22.29
C ASN A 43 5.74 5.29 -22.59
N ASN A 44 6.58 4.81 -21.67
CA ASN A 44 8.03 4.95 -21.80
C ASN A 44 8.67 3.85 -22.65
N ASP A 45 8.29 2.59 -22.43
CA ASP A 45 8.95 1.41 -23.01
C ASP A 45 7.99 0.46 -23.73
N GLY A 46 6.68 0.75 -23.71
CA GLY A 46 5.66 -0.11 -24.31
C GLY A 46 5.50 -1.46 -23.58
N SER A 47 6.00 -1.60 -22.35
CA SER A 47 5.71 -2.75 -21.49
C SER A 47 4.30 -2.63 -20.87
N LEU A 48 3.79 -3.69 -20.24
CA LEU A 48 2.53 -3.58 -19.49
C LEU A 48 2.72 -2.69 -18.25
N ASP A 49 1.76 -1.81 -17.97
CA ASP A 49 1.78 -0.93 -16.80
C ASP A 49 1.68 -1.68 -15.46
N MET A 50 1.23 -2.93 -15.50
CA MET A 50 1.08 -3.77 -14.32
C MET A 50 2.42 -4.32 -13.83
N VAL A 51 2.60 -4.32 -12.51
CA VAL A 51 3.80 -4.78 -11.79
C VAL A 51 3.41 -5.89 -10.84
N PHE A 52 4.23 -6.93 -10.73
CA PHE A 52 3.95 -8.08 -9.87
C PHE A 52 5.04 -8.30 -8.81
N ASN A 53 4.65 -8.93 -7.69
CA ASN A 53 5.56 -9.36 -6.62
C ASN A 53 6.44 -8.21 -6.10
N ALA A 54 5.85 -7.02 -5.95
CA ALA A 54 6.53 -5.85 -5.42
C ALA A 54 6.80 -6.03 -3.92
N THR A 55 7.95 -5.53 -3.46
CA THR A 55 8.30 -5.48 -2.04
C THR A 55 8.45 -4.03 -1.63
N VAL A 56 7.62 -3.59 -0.69
CA VAL A 56 7.66 -2.24 -0.12
C VAL A 56 8.39 -2.32 1.22
N GLN A 57 9.52 -1.64 1.34
CA GLN A 57 10.29 -1.55 2.57
C GLN A 57 10.36 -0.09 3.03
N VAL A 58 10.01 0.16 4.28
CA VAL A 58 10.08 1.49 4.90
C VAL A 58 11.19 1.51 5.94
N ILE A 59 12.10 2.47 5.78
CA ILE A 59 13.23 2.73 6.68
C ILE A 59 12.98 4.08 7.34
N THR A 60 12.97 4.11 8.67
CA THR A 60 12.73 5.33 9.45
C THR A 60 13.93 5.66 10.34
N GLN A 61 14.01 6.93 10.75
CA GLN A 61 14.99 7.36 11.74
C GLN A 61 14.58 6.95 13.16
N GLN A 62 15.53 6.97 14.09
CA GLN A 62 15.26 6.69 15.51
C GLN A 62 14.19 7.66 16.05
N GLY A 63 13.16 7.11 16.71
CA GLY A 63 12.05 7.89 17.27
C GLY A 63 10.80 7.97 16.37
N ILE A 64 10.84 7.45 15.15
CA ILE A 64 9.68 7.36 14.23
C ILE A 64 9.31 5.89 14.01
N ASN A 65 8.10 5.52 14.39
CA ASN A 65 7.54 4.18 14.21
C ASN A 65 6.49 4.20 13.09
N VAL A 66 6.38 3.11 12.33
CA VAL A 66 5.26 2.92 11.40
C VAL A 66 4.14 2.21 12.14
N LEU A 67 2.95 2.82 12.15
CA LEU A 67 1.74 2.24 12.70
C LEU A 67 1.28 1.10 11.81
N ASN A 68 1.56 -0.14 12.25
CA ASN A 68 1.06 -1.32 11.57
C ASN A 68 -0.29 -1.74 12.19
N LYS A 69 -1.25 -2.19 11.37
CA LYS A 69 -2.46 -2.84 11.88
C LYS A 69 -2.03 -4.17 12.52
N LYS A 70 -2.22 -4.32 13.84
CA LYS A 70 -2.01 -5.52 14.69
C LYS A 70 -1.43 -6.73 13.94
N SER A 71 -0.11 -6.77 13.83
CA SER A 71 0.63 -8.01 13.59
C SER A 71 1.85 -7.93 14.47
N GLU A 72 1.87 -8.81 15.46
CA GLU A 72 2.97 -9.07 16.37
C GLU A 72 4.25 -9.39 15.58
N ALA A 73 5.40 -9.06 16.18
CA ALA A 73 6.77 -9.35 15.77
C ALA A 73 7.50 -8.36 14.82
N VAL A 74 8.39 -7.61 15.48
CA VAL A 74 9.68 -7.06 15.04
C VAL A 74 10.23 -7.70 13.76
N LYS A 75 9.95 -7.08 12.61
CA LYS A 75 10.66 -7.23 11.33
C LYS A 75 10.72 -5.83 10.70
N PRO A 76 11.69 -5.51 9.82
CA PRO A 76 11.65 -4.24 9.08
C PRO A 76 10.28 -4.09 8.44
N PHE A 77 9.74 -2.88 8.44
CA PHE A 77 8.43 -2.54 7.89
C PHE A 77 8.37 -2.90 6.40
N LEU A 78 8.06 -4.17 6.12
CA LEU A 78 8.18 -4.80 4.81
C LEU A 78 6.86 -5.46 4.46
N TRP A 79 6.28 -5.03 3.34
CA TRP A 79 5.06 -5.59 2.78
C TRP A 79 5.35 -6.13 1.38
N ARG A 80 4.75 -7.28 1.07
CA ARG A 80 4.74 -7.81 -0.29
C ARG A 80 3.38 -7.52 -0.91
N VAL A 81 3.38 -6.96 -2.11
CA VAL A 81 2.18 -6.68 -2.87
C VAL A 81 2.21 -7.52 -4.14
N GLY A 82 1.15 -8.32 -4.35
CA GLY A 82 1.07 -9.27 -5.46
C GLY A 82 0.98 -8.58 -6.82
N GLY A 83 0.19 -7.51 -6.91
CA GLY A 83 -0.03 -6.71 -8.10
C GLY A 83 -0.12 -5.21 -7.76
N LEU A 84 0.52 -4.39 -8.58
CA LEU A 84 0.46 -2.92 -8.57
C LEU A 84 0.35 -2.42 -10.00
N ASP A 85 -0.08 -1.18 -10.17
CA ASP A 85 -0.09 -0.45 -11.43
C ASP A 85 0.18 1.04 -11.16
N SER A 86 0.21 1.87 -12.20
CA SER A 86 0.40 3.33 -12.04
C SER A 86 -0.71 4.03 -11.24
N HIS A 87 -1.83 3.36 -10.98
CA HIS A 87 -2.98 3.87 -10.23
C HIS A 87 -3.05 3.37 -8.79
N SER A 88 -2.14 2.48 -8.39
CA SER A 88 -2.09 1.91 -7.06
C SER A 88 -1.45 2.88 -6.07
N SER A 89 -2.07 3.09 -4.91
CA SER A 89 -1.56 3.97 -3.86
C SER A 89 -1.52 3.28 -2.50
N LEU A 90 -0.49 3.59 -1.72
CA LEU A 90 -0.30 3.06 -0.37
C LEU A 90 -0.30 4.22 0.63
N SER A 91 -1.13 4.11 1.67
CA SER A 91 -1.12 5.03 2.81
C SER A 91 -0.25 4.46 3.93
N LEU A 92 0.78 5.22 4.34
CA LEU A 92 1.63 4.89 5.47
C LEU A 92 1.29 5.82 6.64
N TYR A 93 1.10 5.23 7.83
CA TYR A 93 0.82 5.97 9.06
C TYR A 93 2.02 5.86 9.98
N PHE A 94 2.44 6.99 10.55
CA PHE A 94 3.59 7.05 11.44
C PHE A 94 3.17 7.56 12.81
N ASP A 95 3.87 7.09 13.83
CA ASP A 95 3.77 7.59 15.19
C ASP A 95 5.16 7.99 15.70
N THR A 96 5.21 9.05 16.49
CA THR A 96 6.44 9.52 17.12
C THR A 96 6.56 8.90 18.50
N SER A 97 7.55 8.03 18.70
CA SER A 97 7.91 7.60 20.05
C SER A 97 8.80 8.65 20.71
N ASN A 98 8.20 9.74 21.20
CA ASN A 98 8.87 10.56 22.21
C ASN A 98 8.62 9.90 23.57
N ALA A 99 9.57 9.07 24.02
CA ALA A 99 9.67 8.79 25.45
C ALA A 99 10.02 10.12 26.13
N THR A 100 9.13 10.59 27.00
CA THR A 100 9.33 11.75 27.86
C THR A 100 10.77 11.78 28.36
N ARG A 101 11.56 12.77 27.92
CA ARG A 101 12.82 13.13 28.59
C ARG A 101 12.44 13.64 29.98
N ASN A 102 12.31 12.72 30.93
CA ASN A 102 12.19 13.07 32.34
C ASN A 102 13.43 13.90 32.73
N GLY A 103 13.16 15.02 33.39
CA GLY A 103 14.05 16.17 33.55
C GLY A 103 15.50 15.87 33.90
N ALA A 104 16.40 16.52 33.14
CA ALA A 104 17.64 17.06 33.63
C ALA A 104 17.94 18.31 32.79
N ILE A 105 17.52 19.46 33.31
CA ILE A 105 18.10 20.77 33.00
C ILE A 105 19.59 20.68 33.31
N ASN A 106 20.44 20.89 32.32
CA ASN A 106 21.81 21.34 32.53
C ASN A 106 22.01 22.58 31.67
N ASP A 107 21.66 23.72 32.26
CA ASP A 107 22.14 25.03 31.84
C ASP A 107 23.63 25.09 32.17
N ASP A 108 24.49 24.59 31.29
CA ASP A 108 25.93 24.83 31.36
C ASP A 108 26.50 24.92 29.94
N PHE A 109 26.30 26.06 29.31
CA PHE A 109 27.22 26.57 28.29
C PHE A 109 27.61 27.99 28.68
N ASN A 110 28.66 28.06 29.51
CA ASN A 110 29.50 29.25 29.65
C ASN A 110 30.22 29.48 28.32
N VAL A 111 29.92 30.59 27.65
CA VAL A 111 30.75 31.15 26.59
C VAL A 111 31.73 32.12 27.26
N VAL A 112 33.02 31.74 27.25
CA VAL A 112 34.14 32.68 27.32
C VAL A 112 34.47 33.11 25.90
#